data_AF-A0A0A6P418-F1
#
_entry.id   AF-A0A0A6P418-F1
#
_cell.length_a   1.000
_cell.length_b   1.000
_cell.length_c   1.000
_cell.angle_alpha   90.00
_cell.angle_beta   90.00
_cell.angle_gamma   90.00
#
_symmetry.space_group_name_H-M   'P 1'
#
loop_
_entity.id
_entity.type
_entity.pdbx_description
1 polymer ?
#
loop_
_entity_poly.entity_id
_entity_poly.type
_entity_poly.pdbx_seq_one_letter_code
_entity_poly.pdbx_strand_id
1 'polypeptide(L)'
;MKNLLRTLPIITGLLIGGHAQSTERSTIPDAKKATVVIQFDDQDLIGREISFTSPISGFQALTATGLKVLSIETDFGPAVCSIEGVGCPANNCFCGGNQFWNYSHWDDKQWQSYQVGAGSSVIKEDGSIEGWRWGAWGGTALDPRPINAAIKAEKWLRAQQQGDGGYGSPSASSEAMLVVGANKINPALWKKAKNSLLRYWSLGEATPAQQFAKTSAAANAKLLLAAISTGQNPRLFGGVDLVTQLKTFYHENTGAFGTSNWDQALSMLAWHAAHATVPQEAATQLLEKRVNADKGWGFRPGSDSDTNSTALMVQALIAGGECPDSPVIVNALEYLKKAQNKDGGFPFSPGGASDTNSTAYVIQGLLATGENVGSASWSVNGNIPMSFLLRSQRADGGFPWKPGQDSNALATEQTIPALLNQTFLLDNQPKQCSGSK
;
A
#
# COMPACT_ATOMS: atom_id res chain seq x y z
N MET A 1 -47.73 -41.00 54.80
CA MET A 1 -47.33 -41.81 55.97
C MET A 1 -45.82 -41.95 55.98
N LYS A 2 -45.19 -41.61 57.12
CA LYS A 2 -43.76 -41.79 57.51
C LYS A 2 -42.77 -40.94 56.69
N ASN A 3 -42.27 -39.77 57.14
CA ASN A 3 -41.67 -39.35 58.42
C ASN A 3 -40.55 -40.25 58.93
N LEU A 4 -39.31 -39.74 58.85
CA LEU A 4 -38.28 -39.90 59.88
C LEU A 4 -37.18 -38.84 59.71
N LEU A 5 -37.22 -37.82 60.58
CA LEU A 5 -36.09 -36.98 60.94
C LEU A 5 -35.11 -37.79 61.81
N ARG A 6 -33.80 -37.55 61.64
CA ARG A 6 -32.81 -37.63 62.73
C ARG A 6 -31.78 -36.52 62.59
N THR A 7 -31.44 -35.95 63.75
CA THR A 7 -30.63 -34.76 64.03
C THR A 7 -29.14 -35.06 64.23
N LEU A 8 -28.28 -34.21 63.62
CA LEU A 8 -27.00 -33.55 64.06
C LEU A 8 -25.87 -34.36 64.76
N PRO A 9 -24.58 -34.06 64.44
CA PRO A 9 -23.92 -32.92 65.10
C PRO A 9 -23.06 -32.02 64.17
N ILE A 10 -22.96 -30.74 64.57
CA ILE A 10 -22.01 -29.76 64.04
C ILE A 10 -20.65 -30.05 64.67
N ILE A 11 -19.66 -30.36 63.83
CA ILE A 11 -18.24 -30.42 64.22
C ILE A 11 -17.56 -29.16 63.67
N THR A 12 -17.06 -28.35 64.60
CA THR A 12 -16.24 -27.17 64.36
C THR A 12 -14.91 -27.59 63.71
N GLY A 13 -14.75 -27.26 62.42
CA GLY A 13 -13.57 -27.60 61.62
C GLY A 13 -12.43 -26.60 61.82
N LEU A 14 -11.31 -27.13 62.29
CA LEU A 14 -9.97 -26.56 62.45
C LEU A 14 -9.45 -25.79 61.22
N LEU A 15 -8.83 -24.64 61.45
CA LEU A 15 -7.91 -23.96 60.53
C LEU A 15 -6.69 -24.86 60.27
N ILE A 16 -6.47 -25.26 59.01
CA ILE A 16 -5.18 -25.78 58.54
C ILE A 16 -4.80 -25.03 57.27
N GLY A 17 -3.69 -24.30 57.34
CA GLY A 17 -3.14 -23.51 56.25
C GLY A 17 -2.74 -24.37 55.06
N GLY A 18 -3.42 -24.18 53.93
CA GLY A 18 -2.97 -24.65 52.64
C GLY A 18 -1.85 -23.77 52.13
N HIS A 19 -0.64 -24.30 52.07
CA HIS A 19 0.45 -23.73 51.27
C HIS A 19 0.00 -23.72 49.81
N ALA A 20 -0.31 -22.54 49.28
CA ALA A 20 -0.47 -22.36 47.85
C ALA A 20 0.91 -22.53 47.20
N GLN A 21 1.15 -23.70 46.61
CA GLN A 21 2.24 -23.88 45.65
C GLN A 21 1.97 -22.92 44.48
N SER A 22 2.86 -21.95 44.31
CA SER A 22 2.91 -21.11 43.12
C SER A 22 3.16 -22.00 41.91
N THR A 23 2.15 -22.14 41.06
CA THR A 23 2.34 -22.64 39.70
C THR A 23 3.20 -21.62 38.97
N GLU A 24 4.49 -21.92 38.77
CA GLU A 24 5.33 -21.20 37.83
C GLU A 24 4.65 -21.27 36.46
N ARG A 25 4.09 -20.13 36.06
CA ARG A 25 3.62 -19.91 34.70
C ARG A 25 4.87 -19.95 33.84
N SER A 26 5.11 -21.06 33.14
CA SER A 26 6.11 -21.14 32.08
C SER A 26 5.94 -19.93 31.17
N THR A 27 6.83 -18.94 31.29
CA THR A 27 6.82 -17.75 30.44
C THR A 27 7.25 -18.20 29.06
N ILE A 28 6.27 -18.41 28.18
CA ILE A 28 6.54 -18.52 26.74
C ILE A 28 7.34 -17.27 26.39
N PRO A 29 8.55 -17.38 25.80
CA PRO A 29 9.32 -16.22 25.40
C PRO A 29 8.45 -15.30 24.56
N ASP A 30 8.42 -14.01 24.88
CA ASP A 30 7.67 -13.03 24.09
C ASP A 30 8.12 -13.13 22.63
N ALA A 31 7.16 -13.35 21.74
CA ALA A 31 7.43 -13.49 20.32
C ALA A 31 7.99 -12.16 19.79
N LYS A 32 9.23 -12.21 19.28
CA LYS A 32 9.88 -11.09 18.60
C LYS A 32 9.34 -10.96 17.18
N LYS A 33 9.49 -9.78 16.61
CA LYS A 33 9.06 -9.40 15.27
C LYS A 33 10.24 -9.01 14.40
N ALA A 34 10.14 -9.27 13.11
CA ALA A 34 11.02 -8.71 12.10
C ALA A 34 10.21 -8.31 10.87
N THR A 35 10.67 -7.28 10.17
CA THR A 35 10.14 -6.88 8.88
C THR A 35 11.04 -7.45 7.79
N VAL A 36 10.48 -8.22 6.87
CA VAL A 36 11.19 -8.70 5.68
C VAL A 36 10.72 -7.86 4.48
N VAL A 37 11.63 -7.08 3.91
CA VAL A 37 11.44 -6.22 2.74
C VAL A 37 11.93 -6.95 1.49
N ILE A 38 11.10 -6.98 0.45
CA ILE A 38 11.40 -7.62 -0.83
C ILE A 38 11.28 -6.52 -1.88
N GLN A 39 12.41 -6.14 -2.46
CA GLN A 39 12.51 -5.16 -3.54
C GLN A 39 12.71 -5.91 -4.87
N PHE A 40 11.74 -5.77 -5.77
CA PHE A 40 11.72 -6.45 -7.07
C PHE A 40 12.49 -5.68 -8.15
N ASP A 41 12.49 -4.35 -8.06
CA ASP A 41 13.22 -3.46 -8.95
C ASP A 41 13.51 -2.11 -8.24
N ASP A 42 13.82 -1.05 -8.99
CA ASP A 42 14.17 0.26 -8.42
C ASP A 42 12.98 1.01 -7.79
N GLN A 43 11.74 0.55 -7.98
CA GLN A 43 10.52 1.19 -7.49
C GLN A 43 9.57 0.24 -6.74
N ASP A 44 9.45 -1.01 -7.19
CA ASP A 44 8.51 -1.99 -6.65
C ASP A 44 9.09 -2.76 -5.47
N LEU A 45 8.39 -2.72 -4.35
CA LEU A 45 8.72 -3.44 -3.14
C LEU A 45 7.47 -3.87 -2.36
N ILE A 46 7.61 -4.96 -1.60
CA ILE A 46 6.62 -5.43 -0.64
C ILE A 46 7.29 -5.77 0.70
N GLY A 47 6.49 -5.90 1.74
CA GLY A 47 6.99 -6.11 3.09
C GLY A 47 6.08 -7.01 3.92
N ARG A 48 6.67 -7.83 4.78
CA ARG A 48 5.95 -8.76 5.65
C ARG A 48 6.51 -8.71 7.06
N GLU A 49 5.64 -8.53 8.06
CA GLU A 49 5.98 -8.74 9.46
C GLU A 49 5.92 -10.24 9.76
N ILE A 50 7.03 -10.81 10.25
CA ILE A 50 7.12 -12.19 10.72
C ILE A 50 7.32 -12.23 12.24
N SER A 51 7.07 -13.37 12.87
CA SER A 51 7.24 -13.56 14.31
C SER A 51 8.12 -14.76 14.62
N PHE A 52 8.97 -14.66 15.64
CA PHE A 52 9.89 -15.73 16.03
C PHE A 52 10.14 -15.72 17.55
N THR A 53 10.38 -16.89 18.14
CA THR A 53 10.61 -17.06 19.59
C THR A 53 12.04 -17.49 19.92
N SER A 54 12.82 -17.86 18.90
CA SER A 54 14.25 -18.19 19.00
C SER A 54 14.98 -17.60 17.79
N PRO A 55 16.31 -17.38 17.84
CA PRO A 55 17.04 -16.82 16.72
C PRO A 55 16.81 -17.61 15.42
N ILE A 56 16.61 -16.89 14.32
CA ILE A 56 16.36 -17.47 12.99
C ILE A 56 17.37 -16.92 11.98
N SER A 57 17.55 -17.63 10.87
CA SER A 57 18.31 -17.12 9.73
C SER A 57 17.48 -16.23 8.81
N GLY A 58 18.15 -15.47 7.94
CA GLY A 58 17.52 -14.64 6.92
C GLY A 58 16.65 -15.44 5.96
N PHE A 59 17.11 -16.64 5.61
CA PHE A 59 16.32 -17.56 4.80
C PHE A 59 15.07 -18.06 5.54
N GLN A 60 15.20 -18.40 6.82
CA GLN A 60 14.04 -18.75 7.65
C GLN A 60 13.06 -17.58 7.77
N ALA A 61 13.55 -16.36 7.98
CA ALA A 61 12.72 -15.16 8.00
C ALA A 61 11.98 -14.96 6.68
N LEU A 62 12.65 -15.13 5.53
CA LEU A 62 12.03 -15.08 4.21
C LEU A 62 10.93 -16.15 4.04
N THR A 63 11.19 -17.40 4.40
CA THR A 63 10.17 -18.47 4.29
C THR A 63 8.98 -18.25 5.23
N ALA A 64 9.19 -17.63 6.39
CA ALA A 64 8.13 -17.30 7.34
C ALA A 64 7.17 -16.21 6.84
N THR A 65 7.52 -15.49 5.76
CA THR A 65 6.65 -14.46 5.16
C THR A 65 5.38 -15.02 4.51
N GLY A 66 5.38 -16.32 4.18
CA GLY A 66 4.33 -16.96 3.39
C GLY A 66 4.34 -16.60 1.89
N LEU A 67 5.37 -15.88 1.42
CA LEU A 67 5.59 -15.64 0.00
C LEU A 67 6.03 -16.94 -0.71
N LYS A 68 5.75 -17.02 -2.01
CA LYS A 68 6.27 -18.08 -2.88
C LYS A 68 7.77 -17.88 -3.08
N VAL A 69 8.56 -18.73 -2.46
CA VAL A 69 10.02 -18.70 -2.55
C VAL A 69 10.50 -19.95 -3.24
N LEU A 70 11.24 -19.79 -4.34
CA LEU A 70 11.98 -20.85 -4.99
C LEU A 70 13.44 -20.77 -4.59
N SER A 71 14.01 -21.87 -4.13
CA SER A 71 15.42 -21.95 -3.74
C SER A 71 15.99 -23.33 -4.05
N ILE A 72 17.31 -23.40 -4.12
CA ILE A 72 18.06 -24.66 -4.20
C ILE A 72 19.10 -24.71 -3.09
N GLU A 73 19.43 -25.91 -2.66
CA GLU A 73 20.58 -26.12 -1.79
C GLU A 73 21.88 -26.08 -2.61
N THR A 74 22.89 -25.41 -2.06
CA THR A 74 24.24 -25.32 -2.61
C THR A 74 25.27 -25.64 -1.52
N ASP A 75 26.53 -25.82 -1.90
CA ASP A 75 27.62 -26.06 -0.94
C ASP A 75 27.82 -24.90 0.06
N PHE A 76 27.28 -23.71 -0.25
CA PHE A 76 27.33 -22.51 0.60
C PHE A 76 25.99 -22.20 1.30
N GLY A 77 25.04 -23.13 1.25
CA GLY A 77 23.69 -22.99 1.82
C GLY A 77 22.60 -22.68 0.77
N PRO A 78 21.38 -22.34 1.21
CA PRO A 78 20.25 -22.12 0.30
C PRO A 78 20.46 -20.87 -0.56
N ALA A 79 20.40 -21.04 -1.88
CA ALA A 79 20.37 -19.97 -2.85
C ALA A 79 18.92 -19.66 -3.27
N VAL A 80 18.50 -18.41 -3.14
CA VAL A 80 17.15 -17.98 -3.55
C VAL A 80 17.14 -17.70 -5.06
N CYS A 81 16.36 -18.50 -5.78
CA CYS A 81 16.16 -18.39 -7.23
C CYS A 81 15.11 -17.33 -7.56
N SER A 82 13.94 -17.40 -6.92
CA SER A 82 12.84 -16.47 -7.18
C SER A 82 11.96 -16.22 -5.95
N ILE A 83 11.37 -15.04 -5.90
CA ILE A 83 10.37 -14.63 -4.89
C ILE A 83 9.16 -14.10 -5.65
N GLU A 84 7.97 -14.65 -5.40
CA GLU A 84 6.73 -14.32 -6.12
C GLU A 84 6.86 -14.36 -7.66
N GLY A 85 7.70 -15.29 -8.16
CA GLY A 85 7.94 -15.48 -9.59
C GLY A 85 8.96 -14.52 -10.20
N VAL A 86 9.47 -13.52 -9.46
CA VAL A 86 10.57 -12.66 -9.91
C VAL A 86 11.91 -13.34 -9.61
N GLY A 87 12.72 -13.49 -10.65
CA GLY A 87 14.06 -14.05 -10.57
C GLY A 87 14.29 -15.15 -11.61
N CYS A 88 14.98 -16.21 -11.19
CA CYS A 88 15.43 -17.28 -12.05
C CYS A 88 14.71 -18.62 -11.83
N PRO A 89 14.74 -19.54 -12.82
CA PRO A 89 14.23 -20.89 -12.65
C PRO A 89 15.12 -21.73 -11.70
N ALA A 90 14.55 -22.80 -11.16
CA ALA A 90 15.18 -23.64 -10.12
C ALA A 90 16.53 -24.24 -10.55
N ASN A 91 16.71 -24.54 -11.83
CA ASN A 91 17.93 -25.16 -12.33
C ASN A 91 19.11 -24.20 -12.46
N ASN A 92 18.89 -22.89 -12.32
CA ASN A 92 19.95 -21.89 -12.37
C ASN A 92 19.51 -20.59 -11.67
N CYS A 93 19.67 -20.48 -10.35
CA CYS A 93 19.32 -19.25 -9.60
C CYS A 93 20.09 -17.99 -10.06
N PHE A 94 21.18 -18.15 -10.82
CA PHE A 94 22.04 -17.07 -11.30
C PHE A 94 21.93 -16.88 -12.83
N CYS A 95 20.78 -17.21 -13.41
CA CYS A 95 20.49 -17.07 -14.83
C CYS A 95 20.51 -15.62 -15.35
N GLY A 96 20.35 -14.64 -14.46
CA GLY A 96 20.25 -13.21 -14.80
C GLY A 96 21.58 -12.52 -15.09
N GLY A 97 22.67 -13.27 -15.25
CA GLY A 97 24.01 -12.72 -15.45
C GLY A 97 24.49 -12.00 -14.20
N ASN A 98 24.38 -10.67 -14.17
CA ASN A 98 24.69 -9.88 -12.98
C ASN A 98 23.50 -9.76 -12.01
N GLN A 99 22.28 -10.14 -12.42
CA GLN A 99 21.09 -10.05 -11.57
C GLN A 99 20.88 -11.32 -10.74
N PHE A 100 20.73 -11.14 -9.44
CA PHE A 100 20.39 -12.20 -8.48
C PHE A 100 19.72 -11.60 -7.24
N TRP A 101 19.21 -12.45 -6.34
CA TRP A 101 18.67 -12.02 -5.05
C TRP A 101 19.80 -11.70 -4.06
N ASN A 102 19.91 -10.43 -3.70
CA ASN A 102 20.86 -9.90 -2.73
C ASN A 102 20.18 -9.86 -1.35
N TYR A 103 20.90 -10.20 -0.28
CA TYR A 103 20.38 -10.21 1.08
C TYR A 103 21.20 -9.29 2.01
N SER A 104 20.51 -8.47 2.79
CA SER A 104 21.10 -7.46 3.69
C SER A 104 20.21 -7.21 4.91
N HIS A 105 20.75 -6.59 5.97
CA HIS A 105 19.97 -6.09 7.09
C HIS A 105 20.09 -4.57 7.23
N TRP A 106 19.12 -3.94 7.86
CA TRP A 106 19.18 -2.51 8.20
C TRP A 106 19.84 -2.32 9.57
N ASP A 107 20.73 -1.33 9.70
CA ASP A 107 21.41 -0.99 10.97
C ASP A 107 20.91 0.32 11.61
N ASP A 108 19.69 0.73 11.25
CA ASP A 108 19.06 2.03 11.56
C ASP A 108 19.59 3.23 10.77
N LYS A 109 20.65 3.07 9.97
CA LYS A 109 21.24 4.14 9.15
C LYS A 109 21.38 3.79 7.68
N GLN A 110 21.81 2.56 7.39
CA GLN A 110 22.06 2.08 6.04
C GLN A 110 21.90 0.55 5.97
N TRP A 111 21.78 0.05 4.74
CA TRP A 111 21.79 -1.39 4.49
C TRP A 111 23.21 -1.96 4.67
N GLN A 112 23.31 -3.08 5.36
CA GLN A 112 24.54 -3.80 5.64
C GLN A 112 24.49 -5.22 5.09
N SER A 113 25.60 -5.69 4.55
CA SER A 113 25.76 -7.08 4.13
C SER A 113 26.13 -7.98 5.30
N TYR A 114 25.58 -9.19 5.32
CA TYR A 114 26.10 -10.25 6.18
C TYR A 114 27.43 -10.78 5.65
N GLN A 115 28.33 -11.17 6.56
CA GLN A 115 29.58 -11.88 6.22
C GLN A 115 29.37 -13.38 5.92
N VAL A 116 28.12 -13.84 6.01
CA VAL A 116 27.69 -15.22 5.80
C VAL A 116 26.44 -15.24 4.91
N GLY A 117 26.15 -16.37 4.28
CA GLY A 117 24.93 -16.55 3.49
C GLY A 117 23.65 -16.44 4.33
N ALA A 118 22.51 -16.21 3.67
CA ALA A 118 21.22 -16.04 4.33
C ALA A 118 20.77 -17.24 5.16
N GLY A 119 21.25 -18.45 4.84
CA GLY A 119 21.00 -19.66 5.63
C GLY A 119 21.74 -19.70 6.98
N SER A 120 22.82 -18.92 7.13
CA SER A 120 23.67 -18.89 8.32
C SER A 120 23.69 -17.54 9.05
N SER A 121 22.98 -16.53 8.53
CA SER A 121 22.78 -15.28 9.27
C SER A 121 22.00 -15.53 10.56
N VAL A 122 22.09 -14.59 11.52
CA VAL A 122 21.44 -14.72 12.82
C VAL A 122 20.64 -13.45 13.11
N ILE A 123 19.33 -13.60 13.08
CA ILE A 123 18.35 -12.59 13.48
C ILE A 123 17.87 -12.97 14.87
N LYS A 124 18.08 -12.07 15.83
CA LYS A 124 17.72 -12.31 17.23
C LYS A 124 17.06 -11.10 17.91
N GLU A 125 17.15 -9.93 17.32
CA GLU A 125 16.63 -8.69 17.92
C GLU A 125 15.19 -8.43 17.47
N ASP A 126 14.38 -7.91 18.39
CA ASP A 126 13.02 -7.48 18.08
C ASP A 126 13.05 -6.22 17.20
N GLY A 127 12.18 -6.15 16.20
CA GLY A 127 12.13 -5.03 15.24
C GLY A 127 13.21 -5.05 14.16
N SER A 128 13.94 -6.16 14.00
CA SER A 128 14.95 -6.32 12.93
C SER A 128 14.31 -6.10 11.55
N ILE A 129 15.04 -5.44 10.64
CA ILE A 129 14.60 -5.26 9.24
C ILE A 129 15.58 -5.97 8.32
N GLU A 130 15.05 -6.90 7.56
CA GLU A 130 15.76 -7.78 6.64
C GLU A 130 15.35 -7.45 5.21
N GLY A 131 16.31 -7.39 4.29
CA GLY A 131 16.10 -6.94 2.91
C GLY A 131 16.53 -7.98 1.90
N TRP A 132 15.65 -8.27 0.94
CA TRP A 132 15.91 -9.06 -0.26
C TRP A 132 15.73 -8.17 -1.48
N ARG A 133 16.74 -8.07 -2.34
CA ARG A 133 16.67 -7.24 -3.54
C ARG A 133 17.07 -8.02 -4.78
N TRP A 134 16.20 -8.03 -5.78
CA TRP A 134 16.54 -8.51 -7.11
C TRP A 134 17.35 -7.45 -7.87
N GLY A 135 18.50 -7.82 -8.41
CA GLY A 135 19.29 -6.94 -9.26
C GLY A 135 20.79 -7.14 -9.16
N ALA A 136 21.55 -6.26 -9.81
CA ALA A 136 23.01 -6.33 -9.83
C ALA A 136 23.63 -6.06 -8.45
N TRP A 137 24.73 -6.72 -8.12
CA TRP A 137 25.49 -6.44 -6.89
C TRP A 137 25.81 -4.94 -6.76
N GLY A 138 25.65 -4.39 -5.55
CA GLY A 138 25.90 -2.96 -5.29
C GLY A 138 24.86 -1.99 -5.87
N GLY A 139 23.79 -2.48 -6.49
CA GLY A 139 22.65 -1.66 -6.88
C GLY A 139 21.92 -1.02 -5.69
N THR A 140 21.17 0.04 -5.95
CA THR A 140 20.52 0.88 -4.93
C THR A 140 19.39 0.13 -4.23
N ALA A 141 19.55 -0.12 -2.93
CA ALA A 141 18.47 -0.58 -2.08
C ALA A 141 17.62 0.61 -1.61
N LEU A 142 16.30 0.46 -1.68
CA LEU A 142 15.36 1.48 -1.20
C LEU A 142 15.41 1.60 0.32
N ASP A 143 15.19 2.81 0.83
CA ASP A 143 15.07 3.06 2.27
C ASP A 143 13.91 2.22 2.85
N PRO A 144 14.13 1.40 3.89
CA PRO A 144 13.06 0.57 4.45
C PRO A 144 12.09 1.33 5.35
N ARG A 145 12.40 2.57 5.76
CA ARG A 145 11.58 3.32 6.72
C ARG A 145 10.14 3.54 6.21
N PRO A 146 9.91 3.95 4.94
CA PRO A 146 8.56 4.03 4.36
C PRO A 146 7.78 2.72 4.43
N ILE A 147 8.35 1.60 3.98
CA ILE A 147 7.63 0.32 4.00
C ILE A 147 7.40 -0.19 5.42
N ASN A 148 8.34 0.03 6.34
CA ASN A 148 8.14 -0.32 7.75
C ASN A 148 7.02 0.54 8.38
N ALA A 149 6.91 1.81 8.00
CA ALA A 149 5.79 2.65 8.39
C ALA A 149 4.46 2.15 7.77
N ALA A 150 4.47 1.74 6.50
CA ALA A 150 3.30 1.16 5.83
C ALA A 150 2.79 -0.10 6.55
N ILE A 151 3.68 -1.02 6.94
CA ILE A 151 3.31 -2.26 7.67
C ILE A 151 2.67 -1.94 9.04
N LYS A 152 3.19 -0.94 9.76
CA LYS A 152 2.58 -0.48 11.02
C LYS A 152 1.18 0.09 10.79
N ALA A 153 1.00 0.86 9.73
CA ALA A 153 -0.28 1.43 9.33
C ALA A 153 -1.28 0.37 8.87
N GLU A 154 -0.84 -0.64 8.13
CA GLU A 154 -1.64 -1.81 7.75
C GLU A 154 -2.12 -2.56 9.00
N LYS A 155 -1.26 -2.78 9.98
CA LYS A 155 -1.62 -3.42 11.26
C LYS A 155 -2.69 -2.62 12.00
N TRP A 156 -2.54 -1.30 12.09
CA TRP A 156 -3.54 -0.40 12.67
C TRP A 156 -4.86 -0.48 11.89
N LEU A 157 -4.82 -0.41 10.56
CA LEU A 157 -5.99 -0.44 9.69
C LEU A 157 -6.72 -1.78 9.76
N ARG A 158 -6.00 -2.90 9.90
CA ARG A 158 -6.60 -4.22 10.05
C ARG A 158 -7.47 -4.31 11.30
N ALA A 159 -7.11 -3.63 12.38
CA ALA A 159 -7.91 -3.57 13.59
C ALA A 159 -9.24 -2.80 13.39
N GLN A 160 -9.31 -1.91 12.41
CA GLN A 160 -10.50 -1.10 12.09
C GLN A 160 -11.54 -1.84 11.24
N GLN A 161 -11.21 -3.02 10.68
CA GLN A 161 -12.15 -3.79 9.86
C GLN A 161 -13.46 -4.07 10.62
N GLN A 162 -14.60 -3.96 9.95
CA GLN A 162 -15.92 -4.20 10.54
C GLN A 162 -16.31 -5.68 10.45
N GLY A 163 -17.39 -6.05 11.14
CA GLY A 163 -17.83 -7.44 11.24
C GLY A 163 -18.28 -8.06 9.92
N ASP A 164 -18.67 -7.24 8.94
CA ASP A 164 -19.04 -7.63 7.57
C ASP A 164 -17.82 -7.80 6.64
N GLY A 165 -16.61 -7.50 7.12
CA GLY A 165 -15.37 -7.53 6.36
C GLY A 165 -15.02 -6.20 5.68
N GLY A 166 -15.91 -5.20 5.70
CA GLY A 166 -15.69 -3.89 5.11
C GLY A 166 -15.13 -2.84 6.10
N TYR A 167 -15.13 -1.59 5.65
CA TYR A 167 -14.62 -0.41 6.35
C TYR A 167 -15.68 0.69 6.50
N GLY A 168 -16.93 0.30 6.78
CA GLY A 168 -18.05 1.21 7.05
C GLY A 168 -18.72 1.82 5.82
N SER A 169 -18.06 1.86 4.67
CA SER A 169 -18.68 2.21 3.38
C SER A 169 -17.98 1.50 2.22
N PRO A 170 -18.64 1.32 1.06
CA PRO A 170 -17.98 0.79 -0.13
C PRO A 170 -16.75 1.61 -0.56
N SER A 171 -16.82 2.94 -0.44
CA SER A 171 -15.69 3.80 -0.82
C SER A 171 -14.45 3.56 0.06
N ALA A 172 -14.63 3.45 1.38
CA ALA A 172 -13.55 3.13 2.32
C ALA A 172 -13.06 1.67 2.14
N SER A 173 -13.97 0.72 1.97
CA SER A 173 -13.60 -0.67 1.65
C SER A 173 -12.81 -0.77 0.34
N SER A 174 -13.04 0.14 -0.61
CA SER A 174 -12.28 0.21 -1.86
C SER A 174 -10.88 0.78 -1.66
N GLU A 175 -10.71 1.74 -0.73
CA GLU A 175 -9.37 2.19 -0.32
C GLU A 175 -8.61 1.06 0.37
N ALA A 176 -9.26 0.33 1.28
CA ALA A 176 -8.64 -0.81 1.96
C ALA A 176 -8.20 -1.91 0.97
N MET A 177 -8.91 -2.08 -0.15
CA MET A 177 -8.49 -2.98 -1.24
C MET A 177 -7.22 -2.47 -1.94
N LEU A 178 -7.14 -1.16 -2.22
CA LEU A 178 -5.92 -0.55 -2.77
C LEU A 178 -4.74 -0.67 -1.81
N VAL A 179 -4.97 -0.52 -0.49
CA VAL A 179 -3.95 -0.74 0.55
C VAL A 179 -3.37 -2.15 0.48
N VAL A 180 -4.23 -3.18 0.52
CA VAL A 180 -3.73 -4.56 0.49
C VAL A 180 -3.14 -4.91 -0.87
N GLY A 181 -3.67 -4.35 -1.96
CA GLY A 181 -3.11 -4.48 -3.31
C GLY A 181 -1.70 -3.89 -3.42
N ALA A 182 -1.49 -2.71 -2.84
CA ALA A 182 -0.19 -2.01 -2.84
C ALA A 182 0.94 -2.83 -2.21
N ASN A 183 0.64 -3.69 -1.23
CA ASN A 183 1.60 -4.59 -0.60
C ASN A 183 1.44 -6.06 -1.07
N LYS A 184 0.67 -6.30 -2.14
CA LYS A 184 0.38 -7.62 -2.72
C LYS A 184 -0.16 -8.62 -1.70
N ILE A 185 -0.99 -8.16 -0.76
CA ILE A 185 -1.66 -8.97 0.26
C ILE A 185 -2.99 -9.45 -0.31
N ASN A 186 -3.25 -10.77 -0.21
CA ASN A 186 -4.50 -11.35 -0.65
C ASN A 186 -5.68 -10.84 0.21
N PRO A 187 -6.67 -10.12 -0.35
CA PRO A 187 -7.80 -9.57 0.41
C PRO A 187 -8.71 -10.64 1.04
N ALA A 188 -8.61 -11.91 0.63
CA ALA A 188 -9.30 -13.02 1.27
C ALA A 188 -8.70 -13.39 2.65
N LEU A 189 -7.41 -13.08 2.87
CA LEU A 189 -6.72 -13.30 4.15
C LEU A 189 -6.91 -12.12 5.12
N TRP A 190 -7.27 -10.95 4.59
CA TRP A 190 -7.61 -9.77 5.36
C TRP A 190 -9.03 -9.84 5.91
N LYS A 191 -9.19 -10.51 7.06
CA LYS A 191 -10.50 -10.84 7.62
C LYS A 191 -10.65 -10.55 9.10
N LYS A 192 -11.88 -10.26 9.50
CA LYS A 192 -12.35 -10.21 10.88
C LYS A 192 -13.37 -11.34 11.08
N ALA A 193 -13.07 -12.22 12.03
CA ALA A 193 -13.77 -13.49 12.19
C ALA A 193 -13.84 -14.27 10.86
N LYS A 194 -15.05 -14.49 10.32
CA LYS A 194 -15.28 -15.24 9.08
C LYS A 194 -15.42 -14.38 7.82
N ASN A 195 -15.46 -13.06 7.95
CA ASN A 195 -15.70 -12.16 6.83
C ASN A 195 -14.40 -11.46 6.42
N SER A 196 -13.99 -11.70 5.18
CA SER A 196 -12.83 -11.07 4.57
C SER A 196 -13.20 -9.81 3.81
N LEU A 197 -12.21 -8.97 3.55
CA LEU A 197 -12.34 -7.80 2.70
C LEU A 197 -12.79 -8.18 1.29
N LEU A 198 -12.28 -9.29 0.75
CA LEU A 198 -12.75 -9.78 -0.55
C LEU A 198 -14.23 -10.22 -0.50
N ARG A 199 -14.63 -10.91 0.57
CA ARG A 199 -16.00 -11.41 0.73
C ARG A 199 -17.02 -10.29 0.83
N TYR A 200 -16.67 -9.16 1.47
CA TYR A 200 -17.55 -7.99 1.59
C TYR A 200 -18.20 -7.61 0.26
N TRP A 201 -17.42 -7.63 -0.83
CA TRP A 201 -17.86 -7.23 -2.16
C TRP A 201 -18.85 -8.18 -2.85
N SER A 202 -19.05 -9.38 -2.31
CA SER A 202 -19.98 -10.37 -2.82
C SER A 202 -21.10 -10.73 -1.81
N LEU A 203 -21.30 -9.93 -0.77
CA LEU A 203 -22.34 -10.17 0.23
C LEU A 203 -23.73 -9.78 -0.30
N GLY A 204 -24.73 -10.63 -0.04
CA GLY A 204 -26.13 -10.36 -0.39
C GLY A 204 -26.46 -10.57 -1.87
N GLU A 205 -27.73 -10.37 -2.21
CA GLU A 205 -28.22 -10.53 -3.59
C GLU A 205 -27.84 -9.33 -4.49
N ALA A 206 -28.05 -8.11 -3.99
CA ALA A 206 -27.54 -6.89 -4.61
C ALA A 206 -26.23 -6.51 -3.91
N THR A 207 -25.11 -6.94 -4.47
CA THR A 207 -23.82 -6.87 -3.78
C THR A 207 -23.34 -5.43 -3.60
N PRO A 208 -22.50 -5.14 -2.58
CA PRO A 208 -21.86 -3.83 -2.45
C PRO A 208 -21.10 -3.41 -3.72
N ALA A 209 -20.51 -4.36 -4.46
CA ALA A 209 -19.84 -4.07 -5.71
C ALA A 209 -20.82 -3.56 -6.77
N GLN A 210 -21.94 -4.24 -6.97
CA GLN A 210 -22.96 -3.85 -7.94
C GLN A 210 -23.57 -2.47 -7.64
N GLN A 211 -23.80 -2.17 -6.36
CA GLN A 211 -24.37 -0.89 -5.93
C GLN A 211 -23.37 0.25 -6.10
N PHE A 212 -22.14 0.05 -5.61
CA PHE A 212 -21.11 1.08 -5.65
C PHE A 212 -20.69 1.42 -7.08
N ALA A 213 -20.55 0.40 -7.92
CA ALA A 213 -20.17 0.53 -9.34
C ALA A 213 -21.16 1.34 -10.18
N LYS A 214 -22.39 1.59 -9.70
CA LYS A 214 -23.42 2.38 -10.38
C LYS A 214 -23.55 3.81 -9.85
N THR A 215 -22.85 4.14 -8.77
CA THR A 215 -23.01 5.43 -8.08
C THR A 215 -22.45 6.60 -8.90
N SER A 216 -21.28 6.41 -9.50
CA SER A 216 -20.66 7.38 -10.42
C SER A 216 -19.53 6.69 -11.21
N ALA A 217 -18.99 7.39 -12.21
CA ALA A 217 -17.81 6.94 -12.93
C ALA A 217 -16.61 6.78 -11.98
N ALA A 218 -16.37 7.76 -11.10
CA ALA A 218 -15.31 7.68 -10.08
C ALA A 218 -15.48 6.47 -9.13
N ALA A 219 -16.71 6.21 -8.66
CA ALA A 219 -16.97 5.07 -7.77
C ALA A 219 -16.69 3.73 -8.44
N ASN A 220 -17.15 3.57 -9.69
CA ASN A 220 -16.86 2.41 -10.50
C ASN A 220 -15.36 2.23 -10.73
N ALA A 221 -14.71 3.28 -11.23
CA ALA A 221 -13.30 3.26 -11.59
C ALA A 221 -12.40 2.95 -10.38
N LYS A 222 -12.71 3.52 -9.21
CA LYS A 222 -12.00 3.22 -7.96
C LYS A 222 -12.12 1.74 -7.58
N LEU A 223 -13.32 1.17 -7.70
CA LEU A 223 -13.54 -0.25 -7.44
C LEU A 223 -12.82 -1.15 -8.44
N LEU A 224 -12.76 -0.72 -9.71
CA LEU A 224 -12.06 -1.41 -10.78
C LEU A 224 -10.55 -1.44 -10.49
N LEU A 225 -9.94 -0.30 -10.15
CA LEU A 225 -8.53 -0.22 -9.71
C LEU A 225 -8.27 -1.10 -8.48
N ALA A 226 -9.16 -1.07 -7.49
CA ALA A 226 -9.09 -1.92 -6.31
C ALA A 226 -9.14 -3.43 -6.64
N ALA A 227 -9.99 -3.85 -7.58
CA ALA A 227 -10.05 -5.24 -8.03
C ALA A 227 -8.75 -5.67 -8.75
N ILE A 228 -8.24 -4.83 -9.66
CA ILE A 228 -7.02 -5.13 -10.42
C ILE A 228 -5.79 -5.17 -9.49
N SER A 229 -5.62 -4.19 -8.62
CA SER A 229 -4.48 -4.12 -7.68
C SER A 229 -4.38 -5.34 -6.75
N THR A 230 -5.49 -6.05 -6.54
CA THR A 230 -5.55 -7.27 -5.72
C THR A 230 -5.62 -8.56 -6.54
N GLY A 231 -5.32 -8.49 -7.85
CA GLY A 231 -5.29 -9.63 -8.77
C GLY A 231 -6.65 -10.25 -9.05
N GLN A 232 -7.75 -9.55 -8.76
CA GLN A 232 -9.10 -10.03 -9.02
C GLN A 232 -9.51 -9.72 -10.47
N ASN A 233 -10.39 -10.53 -11.04
CA ASN A 233 -10.91 -10.28 -12.38
C ASN A 233 -11.96 -9.15 -12.34
N PRO A 234 -11.70 -7.96 -12.90
CA PRO A 234 -12.61 -6.82 -12.83
C PRO A 234 -13.90 -7.03 -13.64
N ARG A 235 -13.95 -8.02 -14.55
CA ARG A 235 -15.15 -8.36 -15.33
C ARG A 235 -16.14 -9.25 -14.58
N LEU A 236 -15.74 -9.82 -13.44
CA LEU A 236 -16.55 -10.74 -12.64
C LEU A 236 -16.57 -10.37 -11.15
N PHE A 237 -16.14 -9.15 -10.81
CA PHE A 237 -15.89 -8.77 -9.43
C PHE A 237 -17.21 -8.50 -8.68
N GLY A 238 -17.47 -9.26 -7.62
CA GLY A 238 -18.68 -9.10 -6.81
C GLY A 238 -19.99 -9.21 -7.60
N GLY A 239 -20.00 -9.94 -8.73
CA GLY A 239 -21.17 -10.08 -9.59
C GLY A 239 -21.44 -8.91 -10.54
N VAL A 240 -20.46 -8.05 -10.82
CA VAL A 240 -20.54 -7.00 -11.83
C VAL A 240 -19.32 -7.01 -12.75
N ASP A 241 -19.53 -6.75 -14.05
CA ASP A 241 -18.46 -6.39 -14.98
C ASP A 241 -18.17 -4.90 -14.85
N LEU A 242 -17.13 -4.56 -14.07
CA LEU A 242 -16.78 -3.18 -13.79
C LEU A 242 -16.32 -2.45 -15.06
N VAL A 243 -15.62 -3.14 -15.97
CA VAL A 243 -15.15 -2.54 -17.23
C VAL A 243 -16.33 -2.15 -18.10
N THR A 244 -17.30 -3.04 -18.25
CA THR A 244 -18.52 -2.78 -19.03
C THR A 244 -19.38 -1.70 -18.37
N GLN A 245 -19.51 -1.73 -17.05
CA GLN A 245 -20.25 -0.70 -16.30
C GLN A 245 -19.57 0.68 -16.38
N LEU A 246 -18.24 0.75 -16.39
CA LEU A 246 -17.52 2.02 -16.54
C LEU A 246 -17.79 2.66 -17.90
N LYS A 247 -17.86 1.83 -18.96
CA LYS A 247 -18.16 2.29 -20.32
C LYS A 247 -19.50 3.00 -20.41
N THR A 248 -20.49 2.68 -19.57
CA THR A 248 -21.79 3.37 -19.61
C THR A 248 -21.71 4.83 -19.14
N PHE A 249 -20.63 5.25 -18.49
CA PHE A 249 -20.39 6.63 -18.09
C PHE A 249 -19.61 7.45 -19.12
N TYR A 250 -19.07 6.81 -20.17
CA TYR A 250 -18.29 7.49 -21.20
C TYR A 250 -19.19 8.13 -22.25
N HIS A 251 -19.01 9.42 -22.50
CA HIS A 251 -19.71 10.16 -23.54
C HIS A 251 -18.80 10.36 -24.76
N GLU A 252 -18.97 9.52 -25.80
CA GLU A 252 -18.10 9.51 -26.99
C GLU A 252 -17.96 10.88 -27.67
N ASN A 253 -19.05 11.66 -27.76
CA ASN A 253 -19.03 12.97 -28.42
C ASN A 253 -18.21 14.03 -27.69
N THR A 254 -17.99 13.88 -26.38
CA THR A 254 -17.29 14.86 -25.56
C THR A 254 -15.97 14.33 -24.99
N GLY A 255 -15.76 13.02 -24.98
CA GLY A 255 -14.65 12.39 -24.26
C GLY A 255 -14.80 12.40 -22.74
N ALA A 256 -15.96 12.83 -22.22
CA ALA A 256 -16.15 12.99 -20.78
C ALA A 256 -16.61 11.71 -20.09
N PHE A 257 -16.06 11.48 -18.91
CA PHE A 257 -16.65 10.64 -17.86
C PHE A 257 -17.24 11.53 -16.78
N GLY A 258 -18.52 11.32 -16.48
CA GLY A 258 -19.20 12.05 -15.41
C GLY A 258 -19.07 13.57 -15.50
N THR A 259 -19.13 14.25 -14.36
CA THR A 259 -19.14 15.72 -14.30
C THR A 259 -17.95 16.31 -13.54
N SER A 260 -17.26 15.51 -12.72
CA SER A 260 -16.08 15.96 -11.98
C SER A 260 -14.78 15.64 -12.73
N ASN A 261 -13.68 16.26 -12.32
CA ASN A 261 -12.37 15.87 -12.83
C ASN A 261 -11.92 14.53 -12.24
N TRP A 262 -12.43 14.15 -11.06
CA TRP A 262 -12.19 12.85 -10.46
C TRP A 262 -12.89 11.70 -11.20
N ASP A 263 -14.11 11.93 -11.70
CA ASP A 263 -14.77 11.01 -12.62
C ASP A 263 -13.92 10.76 -13.86
N GLN A 264 -13.38 11.84 -14.45
CA GLN A 264 -12.50 11.75 -15.62
C GLN A 264 -11.22 10.98 -15.32
N ALA A 265 -10.45 11.44 -14.32
CA ALA A 265 -9.11 10.95 -14.05
C ALA A 265 -9.11 9.49 -13.60
N LEU A 266 -9.97 9.11 -12.65
CA LEU A 266 -10.05 7.73 -12.18
C LEU A 266 -10.50 6.79 -13.31
N SER A 267 -11.42 7.21 -14.17
CA SER A 267 -11.88 6.37 -15.29
C SER A 267 -10.77 6.10 -16.31
N MET A 268 -9.96 7.11 -16.62
CA MET A 268 -8.78 6.95 -17.48
C MET A 268 -7.77 5.97 -16.86
N LEU A 269 -7.46 6.15 -15.56
CA LEU A 269 -6.58 5.26 -14.82
C LEU A 269 -7.10 3.81 -14.78
N ALA A 270 -8.40 3.64 -14.53
CA ALA A 270 -9.05 2.33 -14.47
C ALA A 270 -9.04 1.62 -15.83
N TRP A 271 -9.25 2.34 -16.94
CA TRP A 271 -9.12 1.77 -18.28
C TRP A 271 -7.69 1.40 -18.64
N HIS A 272 -6.71 2.27 -18.32
CA HIS A 272 -5.28 1.95 -18.47
C HIS A 272 -4.90 0.68 -17.71
N ALA A 273 -5.25 0.61 -16.42
CA ALA A 273 -4.98 -0.56 -15.58
C ALA A 273 -5.68 -1.84 -16.08
N ALA A 274 -6.85 -1.72 -16.71
CA ALA A 274 -7.54 -2.84 -17.36
C ALA A 274 -6.95 -3.24 -18.72
N HIS A 275 -5.85 -2.60 -19.15
CA HIS A 275 -5.28 -2.70 -20.48
C HIS A 275 -6.29 -2.40 -21.60
N ALA A 276 -7.28 -1.55 -21.31
CA ALA A 276 -8.17 -0.98 -22.30
C ALA A 276 -7.55 0.31 -22.87
N THR A 277 -7.84 0.61 -24.14
CA THR A 277 -7.40 1.87 -24.74
C THR A 277 -8.11 3.05 -24.07
N VAL A 278 -7.35 3.97 -23.50
CA VAL A 278 -7.86 5.28 -23.06
C VAL A 278 -8.08 6.15 -24.30
N PRO A 279 -9.30 6.61 -24.59
CA PRO A 279 -9.57 7.45 -25.75
C PRO A 279 -8.81 8.77 -25.67
N GLN A 280 -8.31 9.24 -26.82
CA GLN A 280 -7.57 10.49 -26.89
C GLN A 280 -8.43 11.68 -26.42
N GLU A 281 -9.73 11.67 -26.75
CA GLU A 281 -10.67 12.71 -26.35
C GLU A 281 -10.81 12.83 -24.83
N ALA A 282 -10.62 11.71 -24.10
CA ALA A 282 -10.63 11.71 -22.65
C ALA A 282 -9.42 12.45 -22.06
N ALA A 283 -8.24 12.33 -22.69
CA ALA A 283 -7.07 13.12 -22.34
C ALA A 283 -7.24 14.59 -22.75
N THR A 284 -7.76 14.86 -23.96
CA THR A 284 -8.04 16.23 -24.45
C THR A 284 -8.96 17.02 -23.52
N GLN A 285 -9.93 16.35 -22.86
CA GLN A 285 -10.75 16.98 -21.82
C GLN A 285 -9.89 17.60 -20.70
N LEU A 286 -8.92 16.85 -20.18
CA LEU A 286 -8.03 17.34 -19.12
C LEU A 286 -7.07 18.42 -19.63
N LEU A 287 -6.52 18.23 -20.83
CA LEU A 287 -5.51 19.12 -21.43
C LEU A 287 -6.06 20.50 -21.81
N GLU A 288 -7.26 20.56 -22.39
CA GLU A 288 -7.74 21.80 -23.03
C GLU A 288 -8.94 22.43 -22.33
N LYS A 289 -9.79 21.62 -21.68
CA LYS A 289 -11.10 22.08 -21.20
C LYS A 289 -11.17 22.24 -19.69
N ARG A 290 -10.29 21.57 -18.95
CA ARG A 290 -10.40 21.42 -17.49
C ARG A 290 -9.17 21.92 -16.72
N VAL A 291 -8.05 22.16 -17.40
CA VAL A 291 -6.87 22.80 -16.80
C VAL A 291 -7.17 24.28 -16.55
N ASN A 292 -6.79 24.76 -15.37
CA ASN A 292 -6.97 26.16 -14.98
C ASN A 292 -5.82 27.04 -15.50
N ALA A 293 -6.00 28.36 -15.40
CA ALA A 293 -4.99 29.33 -15.86
C ALA A 293 -3.64 29.18 -15.15
N ASP A 294 -3.65 28.75 -13.89
CA ASP A 294 -2.48 28.49 -13.05
C ASP A 294 -1.82 27.13 -13.33
N LYS A 295 -2.31 26.40 -14.34
CA LYS A 295 -1.84 25.08 -14.78
C LYS A 295 -2.09 23.94 -13.79
N GLY A 296 -2.93 24.16 -12.78
CA GLY A 296 -3.48 23.11 -11.93
C GLY A 296 -4.88 22.68 -12.36
N TRP A 297 -5.45 21.76 -11.58
CA TRP A 297 -6.85 21.34 -11.69
C TRP A 297 -7.51 21.36 -10.31
N GLY A 298 -8.79 21.74 -10.27
CA GLY A 298 -9.65 21.56 -9.10
C GLY A 298 -10.47 20.26 -9.17
N PHE A 299 -11.24 19.98 -8.11
CA PHE A 299 -12.11 18.80 -8.02
C PHE A 299 -13.11 18.67 -9.20
N ARG A 300 -13.63 19.80 -9.69
CA ARG A 300 -14.50 19.90 -10.88
C ARG A 300 -13.98 20.98 -11.83
N PRO A 301 -14.36 20.93 -13.12
CA PRO A 301 -14.04 21.99 -14.07
C PRO A 301 -14.44 23.37 -13.53
N GLY A 302 -13.53 24.34 -13.60
CA GLY A 302 -13.75 25.72 -13.13
C GLY A 302 -13.68 25.94 -11.61
N SER A 303 -13.46 24.89 -10.81
CA SER A 303 -13.10 25.06 -9.39
C SER A 303 -11.63 25.45 -9.25
N ASP A 304 -11.28 26.13 -8.16
CA ASP A 304 -9.89 26.48 -7.84
C ASP A 304 -9.00 25.24 -7.84
N SER A 305 -7.77 25.40 -8.32
CA SER A 305 -6.80 24.32 -8.36
C SER A 305 -6.42 23.87 -6.95
N ASP A 306 -6.30 22.56 -6.76
CA ASP A 306 -5.84 21.93 -5.52
C ASP A 306 -4.77 20.87 -5.81
N THR A 307 -3.98 20.53 -4.79
CA THR A 307 -2.82 19.63 -4.97
C THR A 307 -3.24 18.19 -5.26
N ASN A 308 -4.35 17.71 -4.67
CA ASN A 308 -4.82 16.33 -4.82
C ASN A 308 -5.35 16.10 -6.24
N SER A 309 -6.22 16.99 -6.69
CA SER A 309 -6.80 16.99 -8.03
C SER A 309 -5.67 17.12 -9.07
N THR A 310 -4.75 18.06 -8.90
CA THR A 310 -3.62 18.22 -9.84
C THR A 310 -2.76 16.96 -9.92
N ALA A 311 -2.40 16.36 -8.79
CA ALA A 311 -1.61 15.13 -8.75
C ALA A 311 -2.35 13.92 -9.39
N LEU A 312 -3.66 13.81 -9.19
CA LEU A 312 -4.46 12.75 -9.80
C LEU A 312 -4.60 12.94 -11.33
N MET A 313 -4.77 14.18 -11.78
CA MET A 313 -4.86 14.51 -13.21
C MET A 313 -3.53 14.25 -13.94
N VAL A 314 -2.39 14.53 -13.30
CA VAL A 314 -1.07 14.15 -13.81
C VAL A 314 -1.01 12.63 -14.06
N GLN A 315 -1.39 11.81 -13.08
CA GLN A 315 -1.41 10.34 -13.25
C GLN A 315 -2.33 9.92 -14.41
N ALA A 316 -3.53 10.51 -14.50
CA ALA A 316 -4.47 10.19 -15.57
C ALA A 316 -3.97 10.60 -16.95
N LEU A 317 -3.25 11.72 -17.08
CA LEU A 317 -2.65 12.13 -18.35
C LEU A 317 -1.54 11.16 -18.77
N ILE A 318 -0.69 10.72 -17.85
CA ILE A 318 0.31 9.65 -18.12
C ILE A 318 -0.39 8.36 -18.58
N ALA A 319 -1.47 7.96 -17.91
CA ALA A 319 -2.30 6.82 -18.31
C ALA A 319 -2.94 7.00 -19.70
N GLY A 320 -3.32 8.25 -20.05
CA GLY A 320 -3.78 8.65 -21.37
C GLY A 320 -2.68 8.70 -22.44
N GLY A 321 -1.43 8.49 -22.04
CA GLY A 321 -0.28 8.40 -22.93
C GLY A 321 0.54 9.67 -23.09
N GLU A 322 0.23 10.73 -22.32
CA GLU A 322 1.05 11.94 -22.26
C GLU A 322 2.45 11.65 -21.74
N CYS A 323 3.43 12.39 -22.26
CA CYS A 323 4.82 12.21 -21.85
C CYS A 323 5.12 12.95 -20.54
N PRO A 324 5.93 12.37 -19.64
CA PRO A 324 6.32 13.04 -18.40
C PRO A 324 7.01 14.40 -18.60
N ASP A 325 7.71 14.60 -19.72
CA ASP A 325 8.41 15.83 -20.08
C ASP A 325 7.54 16.80 -20.92
N SER A 326 6.28 16.46 -21.18
CA SER A 326 5.36 17.33 -21.92
C SER A 326 5.12 18.64 -21.15
N PRO A 327 4.88 19.77 -21.85
CA PRO A 327 4.69 21.06 -21.18
C PRO A 327 3.56 21.05 -20.15
N VAL A 328 2.49 20.28 -20.37
CA VAL A 328 1.36 20.19 -19.42
C VAL A 328 1.77 19.50 -18.11
N ILE A 329 2.53 18.41 -18.19
CA ILE A 329 3.02 17.70 -17.00
C ILE A 329 4.06 18.55 -16.27
N VAL A 330 5.03 19.12 -16.97
CA VAL A 330 6.03 20.01 -16.39
C VAL A 330 5.38 21.19 -15.67
N ASN A 331 4.39 21.85 -16.28
CA ASN A 331 3.66 22.95 -15.64
C ASN A 331 2.87 22.51 -14.39
N ALA A 332 2.27 21.31 -14.41
CA ALA A 332 1.58 20.75 -13.26
C ALA A 332 2.55 20.44 -12.11
N LEU A 333 3.74 19.90 -12.43
CA LEU A 333 4.81 19.67 -11.46
C LEU A 333 5.33 21.00 -10.88
N GLU A 334 5.45 22.06 -11.68
CA GLU A 334 5.78 23.40 -11.18
C GLU A 334 4.70 23.97 -10.26
N TYR A 335 3.42 23.77 -10.58
CA TYR A 335 2.31 24.13 -9.69
C TYR A 335 2.44 23.43 -8.34
N LEU A 336 2.64 22.10 -8.35
CA LEU A 336 2.84 21.31 -7.13
C LEU A 336 4.09 21.78 -6.38
N LYS A 337 5.20 22.04 -7.08
CA LYS A 337 6.44 22.51 -6.48
C LYS A 337 6.26 23.83 -5.73
N LYS A 338 5.46 24.76 -6.27
CA LYS A 338 5.11 26.03 -5.61
C LYS A 338 4.19 25.84 -4.39
N ALA A 339 3.42 24.77 -4.35
CA ALA A 339 2.54 24.43 -3.23
C ALA A 339 3.27 23.71 -2.07
N GLN A 340 4.51 23.25 -2.28
CA GLN A 340 5.27 22.52 -1.26
C GLN A 340 5.63 23.43 -0.08
N ASN A 341 5.31 22.98 1.12
CA ASN A 341 5.61 23.71 2.35
C ASN A 341 7.04 23.44 2.86
N LYS A 342 7.51 24.29 3.79
CA LYS A 342 8.86 24.18 4.40
C LYS A 342 9.09 22.89 5.18
N ASP A 343 8.03 22.22 5.60
CA ASP A 343 8.06 20.91 6.27
C ASP A 343 8.17 19.74 5.28
N GLY A 344 8.23 20.03 3.97
CA GLY A 344 8.31 19.07 2.87
C GLY A 344 6.96 18.51 2.44
N GLY A 345 5.89 18.75 3.21
CA GLY A 345 4.54 18.28 2.91
C GLY A 345 3.75 19.21 2.00
N PHE A 346 2.53 18.80 1.68
CA PHE A 346 1.61 19.55 0.82
C PHE A 346 0.27 19.77 1.53
N PRO A 347 -0.32 20.97 1.41
CA PRO A 347 -1.69 21.22 1.80
C PRO A 347 -2.65 20.84 0.67
N PHE A 348 -3.93 20.62 0.99
CA PHE A 348 -4.97 20.52 -0.05
C PHE A 348 -4.99 21.76 -0.97
N SER A 349 -5.12 22.95 -0.38
CA SER A 349 -5.05 24.23 -1.11
C SER A 349 -3.71 24.92 -0.86
N PRO A 350 -2.98 25.38 -1.89
CA PRO A 350 -1.70 26.09 -1.72
C PRO A 350 -1.81 27.25 -0.72
N GLY A 351 -0.79 27.41 0.13
CA GLY A 351 -0.77 28.38 1.23
C GLY A 351 -1.40 27.88 2.54
N GLY A 352 -2.06 26.71 2.52
CA GLY A 352 -2.54 26.03 3.72
C GLY A 352 -1.45 25.24 4.47
N ALA A 353 -1.85 24.63 5.58
CA ALA A 353 -1.01 23.71 6.35
C ALA A 353 -0.96 22.32 5.68
N SER A 354 0.21 21.68 5.71
CA SER A 354 0.42 20.34 5.17
C SER A 354 -0.45 19.28 5.86
N ASP A 355 -0.90 18.29 5.10
CA ASP A 355 -1.70 17.17 5.58
C ASP A 355 -1.26 15.85 4.91
N THR A 356 -1.55 14.71 5.54
CA THR A 356 -1.04 13.40 5.09
C THR A 356 -1.69 12.94 3.79
N ASN A 357 -3.01 13.15 3.63
CA ASN A 357 -3.76 12.79 2.44
C ASN A 357 -3.20 13.50 1.21
N SER A 358 -3.07 14.83 1.29
CA SER A 358 -2.61 15.64 0.17
C SER A 358 -1.15 15.35 -0.18
N THR A 359 -0.30 15.18 0.84
CA THR A 359 1.10 14.77 0.64
C THR A 359 1.19 13.40 -0.05
N ALA A 360 0.34 12.44 0.33
CA ALA A 360 0.32 11.12 -0.28
C ALA A 360 -0.14 11.15 -1.75
N TYR A 361 -1.18 11.92 -2.10
CA TYR A 361 -1.58 12.11 -3.50
C TYR A 361 -0.47 12.73 -4.34
N VAL A 362 0.20 13.76 -3.81
CA VAL A 362 1.32 14.39 -4.52
C VAL A 362 2.45 13.40 -4.74
N ILE A 363 2.89 12.64 -3.71
CA ILE A 363 3.92 11.61 -3.88
C ILE A 363 3.57 10.65 -5.02
N GLN A 364 2.33 10.14 -5.07
CA GLN A 364 1.90 9.23 -6.14
C GLN A 364 1.92 9.91 -7.52
N GLY A 365 1.52 11.18 -7.61
CA GLY A 365 1.62 11.96 -8.84
C GLY A 365 3.05 12.16 -9.33
N LEU A 366 3.98 12.42 -8.41
CA LEU A 366 5.41 12.54 -8.73
C LEU A 366 5.98 11.21 -9.22
N LEU A 367 5.74 10.13 -8.50
CA LEU A 367 6.20 8.79 -8.87
C LEU A 367 5.71 8.39 -10.27
N ALA A 368 4.46 8.69 -10.61
CA ALA A 368 3.90 8.40 -11.93
C ALA A 368 4.60 9.12 -13.09
N THR A 369 5.30 10.22 -12.82
CA THR A 369 6.12 10.95 -13.80
C THR A 369 7.58 10.52 -13.82
N GLY A 370 7.98 9.56 -12.96
CA GLY A 370 9.36 9.14 -12.80
C GLY A 370 10.21 10.08 -11.93
N GLU A 371 9.60 11.05 -11.26
CA GLU A 371 10.31 11.96 -10.36
C GLU A 371 10.88 11.22 -9.15
N ASN A 372 12.13 11.54 -8.80
CA ASN A 372 12.72 11.05 -7.57
C ASN A 372 12.26 11.91 -6.38
N VAL A 373 11.24 11.43 -5.67
CA VAL A 373 10.64 12.09 -4.49
C VAL A 373 11.59 12.22 -3.29
N GLY A 374 12.74 11.54 -3.32
CA GLY A 374 13.82 11.66 -2.33
C GLY A 374 14.91 12.67 -2.70
N SER A 375 14.86 13.24 -3.91
CA SER A 375 15.90 14.13 -4.42
C SER A 375 15.81 15.56 -3.90
N ALA A 376 16.88 16.34 -4.13
CA ALA A 376 16.91 17.77 -3.83
C ALA A 376 15.83 18.56 -4.59
N SER A 377 15.40 18.08 -5.76
CA SER A 377 14.32 18.69 -6.56
C SER A 377 12.98 18.71 -5.84
N TRP A 378 12.76 17.82 -4.87
CA TRP A 378 11.56 17.78 -4.01
C TRP A 378 11.86 18.08 -2.55
N SER A 379 12.97 18.76 -2.28
CA SER A 379 13.35 19.18 -0.92
C SER A 379 13.08 20.67 -0.69
N VAL A 380 12.58 21.02 0.50
CA VAL A 380 12.57 22.39 1.03
C VAL A 380 13.21 22.36 2.41
N ASN A 381 14.32 23.09 2.58
CA ASN A 381 15.11 23.10 3.83
C ASN A 381 15.53 21.70 4.33
N GLY A 382 15.84 20.79 3.41
CA GLY A 382 16.21 19.41 3.73
C GLY A 382 15.02 18.49 4.02
N ASN A 383 13.78 18.99 3.99
CA ASN A 383 12.58 18.19 4.15
C ASN A 383 12.02 17.77 2.78
N ILE A 384 11.79 16.46 2.62
CA ILE A 384 11.15 15.86 1.45
C ILE A 384 9.74 15.36 1.81
N PRO A 385 8.85 15.10 0.84
CA PRO A 385 7.46 14.68 1.09
C PRO A 385 7.38 13.39 1.92
N MET A 386 8.23 12.42 1.60
CA MET A 386 8.30 11.16 2.34
C MET A 386 8.64 11.37 3.82
N SER A 387 9.55 12.32 4.13
CA SER A 387 9.93 12.63 5.51
C SER A 387 8.79 13.28 6.30
N PHE A 388 7.92 14.06 5.64
CA PHE A 388 6.72 14.61 6.27
C PHE A 388 5.75 13.50 6.68
N LEU A 389 5.49 12.53 5.80
CA LEU A 389 4.66 11.37 6.13
C LEU A 389 5.28 10.60 7.29
N LEU A 390 6.55 10.22 7.22
CA LEU A 390 7.21 9.46 8.28
C LEU A 390 7.13 10.14 9.67
N ARG A 391 7.28 11.47 9.74
CA ARG A 391 7.12 12.23 11.00
C ARG A 391 5.67 12.35 11.48
N SER A 392 4.70 12.16 10.59
CA SER A 392 3.27 12.26 10.89
C SER A 392 2.68 10.98 11.46
N GLN A 393 3.38 9.84 11.34
CA GLN A 393 2.89 8.56 11.88
C GLN A 393 2.70 8.63 13.39
N ARG A 394 1.55 8.15 13.89
CA ARG A 394 1.25 8.08 15.32
C ARG A 394 1.85 6.83 15.95
N ALA A 395 1.96 6.83 17.27
CA ALA A 395 2.51 5.71 18.03
C ALA A 395 1.71 4.40 17.88
N ASP A 396 0.41 4.50 17.54
CA ASP A 396 -0.45 3.35 17.26
C ASP A 396 -0.25 2.76 15.84
N GLY A 397 0.60 3.40 15.02
CA GLY A 397 0.91 3.01 13.64
C GLY A 397 0.06 3.71 12.58
N GLY A 398 -1.08 4.31 12.96
CA GLY A 398 -1.95 5.01 12.03
C GLY A 398 -1.42 6.39 11.64
N PHE A 399 -2.09 7.01 10.65
CA PHE A 399 -1.80 8.37 10.21
C PHE A 399 -2.99 9.29 10.51
N PRO A 400 -2.75 10.50 11.05
CA PRO A 400 -3.80 11.49 11.21
C PRO A 400 -4.06 12.21 9.89
N TRP A 401 -5.17 12.95 9.79
CA TRP A 401 -5.33 13.89 8.67
C TRP A 401 -4.26 14.98 8.73
N LYS A 402 -4.16 15.69 9.87
CA LYS A 402 -3.12 16.69 10.12
C LYS A 402 -2.19 16.26 11.25
N PRO A 403 -0.89 16.63 11.20
CA PRO A 403 0.05 16.36 12.28
C PRO A 403 -0.48 16.80 13.64
N GLY A 404 -0.31 15.94 14.65
CA GLY A 404 -0.75 16.19 16.03
C GLY A 404 -2.19 15.76 16.35
N GLN A 405 -2.99 15.36 15.35
CA GLN A 405 -4.32 14.77 15.58
C GLN A 405 -4.23 13.25 15.83
N ASP A 406 -5.38 12.65 16.14
CA ASP A 406 -5.53 11.19 16.23
C ASP A 406 -5.50 10.53 14.85
N SER A 407 -5.15 9.25 14.83
CA SER A 407 -5.15 8.43 13.62
C SER A 407 -6.53 8.40 12.97
N ASN A 408 -6.56 8.58 11.65
CA ASN A 408 -7.76 8.65 10.83
C ASN A 408 -7.73 7.55 9.76
N ALA A 409 -8.85 6.86 9.55
CA ALA A 409 -8.93 5.72 8.63
C ALA A 409 -8.57 6.10 7.20
N LEU A 410 -9.20 7.14 6.65
CA LEU A 410 -8.96 7.56 5.27
C LEU A 410 -7.54 8.09 5.06
N ALA A 411 -7.01 8.87 6.01
CA ALA A 411 -5.63 9.33 6.00
C ALA A 411 -4.64 8.16 5.99
N THR A 412 -4.89 7.16 6.82
CA THR A 412 -4.07 5.94 6.87
C THR A 412 -4.15 5.16 5.56
N GLU A 413 -5.36 4.94 5.06
CA GLU A 413 -5.61 4.23 3.80
C GLU A 413 -4.90 4.88 2.61
N GLN A 414 -4.96 6.21 2.47
CA GLN A 414 -4.36 6.93 1.35
C GLN A 414 -2.85 7.11 1.48
N THR A 415 -2.31 7.08 2.70
CA THR A 415 -0.87 7.19 2.95
C THR A 415 -0.12 5.90 2.62
N ILE A 416 -0.72 4.72 2.85
CA ILE A 416 -0.03 3.43 2.67
C ILE A 416 0.46 3.22 1.23
N PRO A 417 -0.34 3.38 0.16
CA PRO A 417 0.16 3.23 -1.22
C PRO A 417 1.35 4.14 -1.54
N ALA A 418 1.32 5.40 -1.07
CA ALA A 418 2.42 6.34 -1.28
C ALA A 418 3.72 5.89 -0.58
N LEU A 419 3.63 5.33 0.64
CA LEU A 419 4.78 4.77 1.36
C LEU A 419 5.36 3.52 0.69
N LEU A 420 4.57 2.84 -0.14
CA LEU A 420 4.94 1.64 -0.89
C LEU A 420 5.34 1.95 -2.35
N ASN A 421 5.53 3.23 -2.67
CA ASN A 421 5.81 3.74 -4.02
C ASN A 421 4.77 3.33 -5.09
N GLN A 422 3.54 3.02 -4.68
CA GLN A 422 2.49 2.61 -5.60
C GLN A 422 1.71 3.84 -6.10
N THR A 423 1.33 3.81 -7.37
CA THR A 423 0.52 4.86 -8.01
C THR A 423 -0.80 4.28 -8.50
N PHE A 424 -1.74 5.12 -8.94
CA PHE A 424 -2.97 4.64 -9.55
C PHE A 424 -2.81 4.10 -10.98
N LEU A 425 -1.61 4.17 -11.57
CA LEU A 425 -1.32 3.54 -12.85
C LEU A 425 -1.33 2.00 -12.75
N LEU A 426 -0.96 1.47 -11.58
CA LEU A 426 -0.78 0.04 -11.29
C LEU A 426 0.31 -0.69 -12.12
N ASP A 427 1.01 0.03 -13.00
CA ASP A 427 2.29 -0.36 -13.58
C ASP A 427 3.40 0.61 -13.12
N ASN A 428 4.44 0.08 -12.46
CA ASN A 428 5.54 0.88 -11.91
C ASN A 428 6.63 1.22 -12.95
N GLN A 429 6.28 1.23 -14.25
CA GLN A 429 7.23 1.47 -15.33
C GLN A 429 6.83 2.75 -16.08
N PRO A 430 7.56 3.86 -15.90
CA PRO A 430 7.31 5.09 -16.63
C PRO A 430 7.38 4.82 -18.14
N LYS A 431 6.37 5.28 -18.88
CA LYS A 431 6.37 5.18 -20.33
C LYS A 431 7.61 5.89 -20.89
N GLN A 432 8.44 5.17 -21.64
CA GLN A 432 9.53 5.78 -22.40
C GLN A 432 8.94 6.50 -23.62
N CYS A 433 8.96 7.83 -23.58
CA CYS A 433 8.61 8.63 -24.74
C CYS A 433 9.79 8.77 -25.70
N SER A 434 9.53 8.64 -27.00
CA SER A 434 10.54 8.83 -28.04
C SER A 434 10.98 10.30 -28.07
N GLY A 435 12.16 10.60 -27.52
CA GLY A 435 12.70 11.96 -27.50
C GLY A 435 13.58 12.31 -26.30
N SER A 436 13.59 11.49 -25.24
CA SER A 436 14.48 11.65 -24.10
C SER A 436 15.95 11.46 -24.52
N LYS A 437 16.69 12.57 -24.52
CA LYS A 437 18.15 12.60 -24.59
C LYS A 437 18.77 12.40 -23.23
#